data_AF-A0A7Z9UPD2-F1
#
_entry.id   AF-A0A7Z9UPD2-F1
#
_cell.length_a   1.000
_cell.length_b   1.000
_cell.length_c   1.000
_cell.angle_alpha   90.00
_cell.angle_beta   90.00
_cell.angle_gamma   90.00
#
_symmetry.space_group_name_H-M   'P 1'
#
loop_
_entity.id
_entity.type
_entity.pdbx_description
1 polymer ?
#
loop_
_entity_poly.entity_id
_entity_poly.type
_entity_poly.pdbx_seq_one_letter_code
_entity_poly.pdbx_strand_id
1 'polypeptide(L)' 'HNEGADIDELKVSTICIDEGPTHKRMRARAKGRGTRILKRTSHITVAVGE' A
#
# COMPACT_ATOMS: atom_id res chain seq x y z
N HIS A 1 -14.88 -21.18 4.02
CA HIS A 1 -13.67 -20.71 3.32
C HIS A 1 -14.14 -20.22 1.97
N ASN A 2 -14.07 -18.91 1.73
CA ASN A 2 -14.48 -18.21 0.51
C ASN A 2 -15.79 -18.74 -0.09
N GLU A 3 -15.78 -19.38 -1.25
CA GLU A 3 -17.02 -19.86 -1.92
C GLU A 3 -16.91 -21.29 -2.51
N GLY A 4 -15.92 -22.08 -2.08
CA GLY A 4 -15.68 -23.41 -2.68
C GLY A 4 -15.04 -23.36 -4.08
N ALA A 5 -14.49 -22.22 -4.47
CA ALA A 5 -13.76 -22.03 -5.72
C ALA A 5 -12.51 -22.90 -5.81
N ASP A 6 -12.23 -23.42 -7.01
CA ASP A 6 -10.99 -24.15 -7.31
C ASP A 6 -9.81 -23.18 -7.39
N ILE A 7 -8.73 -23.48 -6.68
CA ILE A 7 -7.54 -22.63 -6.60
C ILE A 7 -6.82 -22.57 -7.94
N ASP A 8 -6.89 -23.65 -8.73
CA ASP A 8 -6.20 -23.74 -10.02
C ASP A 8 -6.89 -22.92 -11.13
N GLU A 9 -8.18 -22.61 -10.94
CA GLU A 9 -8.96 -21.83 -11.91
C GLU A 9 -8.93 -20.32 -11.63
N LEU A 10 -8.69 -19.92 -10.37
CA LEU A 10 -8.67 -18.53 -9.95
C LEU A 10 -7.52 -17.73 -10.57
N LYS A 11 -7.86 -16.60 -11.20
CA LYS A 11 -6.93 -15.61 -11.73
C LYS A 11 -7.15 -14.24 -11.11
N VAL A 12 -6.10 -13.43 -11.13
CA VAL A 12 -6.17 -12.02 -10.68
C VAL A 12 -6.97 -11.23 -11.70
N SER A 13 -8.16 -10.77 -11.33
CA SER A 13 -9.03 -9.96 -12.19
C SER A 13 -8.70 -8.49 -12.11
N THR A 14 -8.33 -7.99 -10.92
CA THR A 14 -7.96 -6.58 -10.72
C THR A 14 -6.96 -6.46 -9.58
N ILE A 15 -5.95 -5.62 -9.79
CA ILE A 15 -4.97 -5.25 -8.78
C ILE A 15 -4.80 -3.73 -8.76
N CYS A 16 -5.06 -3.13 -7.61
CA CYS A 16 -4.96 -1.69 -7.39
C CYS A 16 -4.08 -1.40 -6.17
N ILE A 17 -3.30 -0.32 -6.25
CA ILE A 17 -2.46 0.17 -5.15
C ILE A 17 -2.82 1.63 -4.90
N ASP A 18 -3.47 1.87 -3.78
CA ASP A 18 -3.92 3.20 -3.37
C ASP A 18 -3.00 3.79 -2.31
N GLU A 19 -3.04 5.13 -2.18
CA GLU A 19 -2.29 5.80 -1.14
C GLU A 19 -2.90 5.56 0.25
N GLY A 20 -2.03 5.24 1.21
CA GLY A 20 -2.37 5.13 2.61
C GLY A 20 -1.94 6.38 3.40
N PRO A 21 -2.22 6.41 4.71
CA PRO A 21 -1.83 7.52 5.58
C PRO A 21 -0.31 7.78 5.51
N THR A 22 0.05 9.04 5.34
CA THR A 22 1.46 9.46 5.31
C THR A 22 1.86 10.07 6.65
N HIS A 23 2.84 9.47 7.31
CA HIS A 23 3.36 10.00 8.57
C HIS A 23 4.48 11.02 8.34
N LYS A 24 4.37 12.17 9.02
CA LYS A 24 5.38 13.22 8.98
C LYS A 24 6.45 12.95 10.06
N ARG A 25 7.72 13.07 9.68
CA ARG A 25 8.89 13.04 10.58
C ARG A 25 9.78 14.25 10.29
N MET A 26 10.42 14.79 11.32
CA MET A 26 11.40 15.86 11.16
C MET A 26 12.81 15.24 11.09
N ARG A 27 13.65 15.75 10.19
CA ARG A 27 15.07 15.47 10.15
C ARG A 27 15.84 16.77 10.27
N ALA A 28 16.67 16.88 11.31
CA ALA A 28 17.56 18.01 11.52
C ALA A 28 18.60 18.14 10.39
N ARG A 29 18.98 19.37 10.07
CA ARG A 29 19.97 19.75 9.06
C ARG A 29 20.84 20.90 9.60
N ALA A 30 21.95 21.16 8.90
CA ALA A 30 22.90 22.21 9.27
C ALA A 30 22.22 23.58 9.40
N LYS A 31 22.80 24.44 10.25
CA LYS A 31 22.34 25.82 10.54
C LYS A 31 20.89 25.88 11.07
N GLY A 32 20.52 24.96 11.96
CA GLY A 32 19.19 24.94 12.61
C GLY A 32 18.02 24.62 11.67
N ARG A 33 18.29 24.11 10.46
CA ARG A 33 17.26 23.82 9.47
C ARG A 33 16.62 22.46 9.75
N GLY A 34 15.34 22.32 9.42
CA GLY A 34 14.61 21.06 9.48
C GLY A 34 14.04 20.71 8.10
N THR A 35 14.18 19.46 7.68
CA THR A 35 13.51 18.92 6.49
C THR A 35 12.49 17.87 6.90
N ARG A 36 11.36 17.82 6.20
CA ARG A 36 10.31 16.83 6.46
C ARG A 36 10.62 15.52 5.73
N ILE A 37 10.55 14.41 6.44
CA ILE A 37 10.50 13.08 5.86
C ILE A 37 9.04 12.62 5.90
N LEU A 38 8.53 12.18 4.75
CA LEU A 38 7.21 11.59 4.62
C LEU A 38 7.37 10.07 4.56
N LYS A 39 6.80 9.38 5.55
CA LYS A 39 6.71 7.91 5.56
C LYS A 39 5.35 7.55 4.95
N ARG A 40 5.36 7.25 3.66
CA ARG A 40 4.17 6.85 2.89
C ARG A 40 3.83 5.40 3.18
N THR A 41 2.55 5.11 3.27
CA THR A 41 2.01 3.74 3.29
C THR A 41 1.07 3.58 2.10
N SER A 42 0.68 2.35 1.78
CA SER A 42 -0.22 2.04 0.67
C SER A 42 -1.22 0.97 1.07
N HIS A 43 -2.40 1.01 0.44
CA HIS A 43 -3.39 -0.05 0.51
C HIS A 43 -3.33 -0.85 -0.79
N ILE A 44 -3.28 -2.18 -0.68
CA ILE A 44 -3.23 -3.08 -1.83
C ILE A 44 -4.56 -3.82 -1.86
N THR A 45 -5.27 -3.67 -2.97
CA THR A 45 -6.55 -4.34 -3.22
C THR A 45 -6.35 -5.34 -4.36
N VAL A 46 -6.65 -6.61 -4.10
CA VAL A 46 -6.58 -7.69 -5.09
C VAL A 46 -7.94 -8.34 -5.17
N ALA A 47 -8.49 -8.40 -6.38
CA ALA A 47 -9.68 -9.16 -6.71
C ALA A 47 -9.29 -10.38 -7.55
N VAL A 48 -9.90 -11.52 -7.23
CA VAL A 48 -9.72 -12.80 -7.93
C VAL A 48 -11.06 -13.30 -8.45
N GLY A 49 -11.05 -13.96 -9.60
CA GLY A 49 -12.21 -14.59 -10.25
C GLY A 49 -11.74 -15.68 -11.21
N GLU A 50 -12.66 -16.45 -11.80
CA GLU A 50 -12.35 -17.52 -12.78
C GLU A 50 -11.79 -17.00 -14.13
#